data_AF-A0A537NA44-F1
#
_entry.id   AF-A0A537NA44-F1
#
_cell.length_a   1.000
_cell.length_b   1.000
_cell.length_c   1.000
_cell.angle_alpha   90.00
_cell.angle_beta   90.00
_cell.angle_gamma   90.00
#
_symmetry.space_group_name_H-M   'P 1'
#
loop_
_entity.id
_entity.type
_entity.pdbx_description
1 polymer ?
#
loop_
_entity_poly.entity_id
_entity_poly.type
_entity_poly.pdbx_seq_one_letter_code
_entity_poly.pdbx_strand_id
1 'polypeptide(L)'
;SAEIGLPELLSGVWYAMVGPPKLKPELQEQIAKATIEVLKMPDVQQRLRALHVEPDGGTPAATAAFIKEEVRRWGEVIRANNIMNE
;
A
#
# COMPACT_ATOMS: atom_id res chain seq x y z
N SER A 1 7.63 -13.53 2.68
CA SER A 1 8.57 -14.27 1.82
C SER A 1 9.67 -13.32 1.38
N ALA A 2 10.91 -13.56 1.79
CA ALA A 2 12.05 -13.12 1.00
C ALA A 2 12.20 -14.16 -0.11
N GLU A 3 12.12 -13.76 -1.37
CA GLU A 3 12.28 -14.69 -2.49
C GLU A 3 13.66 -15.36 -2.37
N ILE A 4 13.65 -16.69 -2.29
CA ILE A 4 14.80 -17.53 -1.92
C ILE A 4 15.97 -17.22 -2.87
N GLY A 5 17.00 -16.54 -2.37
CA GLY A 5 18.27 -16.28 -3.06
C GLY A 5 18.55 -14.82 -3.43
N LEU A 6 17.59 -13.91 -3.29
CA LEU A 6 17.79 -12.48 -3.55
C LEU A 6 17.24 -11.66 -2.36
N PRO A 7 18.05 -11.42 -1.32
CA PRO A 7 17.58 -10.79 -0.08
C PRO A 7 16.98 -9.39 -0.28
N GLU A 8 17.43 -8.67 -1.31
CA GLU A 8 16.96 -7.34 -1.69
C GLU A 8 15.71 -7.36 -2.60
N LEU A 9 15.31 -8.54 -3.09
CA LEU A 9 14.16 -8.67 -3.98
C LEU A 9 12.87 -8.66 -3.16
N LEU A 10 12.32 -7.46 -3.00
CA LEU A 10 11.01 -7.21 -2.42
C LEU A 10 10.02 -6.91 -3.55
N SER A 11 9.57 -7.95 -4.25
CA SER A 11 8.49 -7.85 -5.24
C SER A 11 7.17 -8.24 -4.60
N GLY A 12 6.24 -7.29 -4.51
CA GLY A 12 4.92 -7.52 -3.93
C GLY A 12 3.92 -6.50 -4.45
N VAL A 13 2.71 -6.96 -4.75
CA VAL A 13 1.60 -6.08 -5.11
C VAL A 13 0.99 -5.53 -3.83
N TRP A 14 0.72 -4.24 -3.81
CA TRP A 14 0.10 -3.56 -2.68
C TRP A 14 -1.11 -2.75 -3.13
N TYR A 15 -1.99 -2.50 -2.18
CA TYR A 15 -3.19 -1.69 -2.37
C TYR A 15 -3.23 -0.60 -1.29
N ALA A 16 -3.68 0.59 -1.66
CA ALA A 16 -3.87 1.69 -0.72
C ALA A 16 -5.13 2.49 -1.10
N MET A 17 -5.79 3.05 -0.10
CA MET A 17 -6.84 4.04 -0.30
C MET A 17 -6.23 5.43 -0.37
N VAL A 18 -6.59 6.19 -1.41
CA VAL A 18 -6.13 7.57 -1.61
C VAL A 18 -7.31 8.50 -1.84
N GLY A 19 -7.23 9.70 -1.26
CA GLY A 19 -8.22 10.76 -1.43
C GLY A 19 -7.75 11.86 -2.39
N PRO A 20 -8.65 12.73 -2.86
CA PRO A 20 -8.29 13.86 -3.71
C PRO A 20 -7.39 14.87 -2.97
N PRO A 21 -6.59 15.67 -3.70
CA PRO A 21 -5.82 16.74 -3.10
C PRO A 21 -6.75 17.73 -2.37
N LYS A 22 -6.33 18.20 -1.19
CA LYS A 22 -7.08 19.12 -0.31
C LYS A 22 -8.35 18.52 0.33
N LEU A 23 -8.45 17.20 0.41
CA LEU A 23 -9.42 16.56 1.30
C LEU A 23 -9.30 17.15 2.71
N LYS A 24 -10.45 17.48 3.34
CA LYS A 24 -10.45 18.05 4.68
C LYS A 24 -9.84 17.06 5.68
N PRO A 25 -8.95 17.49 6.61
CA PRO A 25 -8.30 16.60 7.56
C PRO A 25 -9.29 15.75 8.37
N GLU A 26 -10.42 16.33 8.78
CA GLU A 26 -11.42 15.64 9.59
C GLU A 26 -12.08 14.51 8.79
N LEU A 27 -12.32 14.71 7.49
CA LEU A 27 -12.90 13.70 6.61
C LEU A 27 -11.89 12.60 6.30
N GLN A 28 -10.61 12.96 6.12
CA GLN A 28 -9.53 11.98 5.98
C GLN A 28 -9.44 11.06 7.20
N GLU A 29 -9.50 11.63 8.40
CA GLU A 29 -9.45 10.87 9.64
C GLU A 29 -10.67 9.94 9.81
N GLN A 30 -11.87 10.44 9.51
CA GLN A 30 -13.09 9.63 9.57
C GLN A 30 -13.03 8.42 8.62
N ILE A 31 -12.60 8.64 7.37
CA ILE A 31 -12.48 7.56 6.37
C ILE A 31 -11.41 6.55 6.79
N ALA A 32 -10.25 7.04 7.25
CA ALA A 32 -9.17 6.17 7.71
C ALA A 32 -9.61 5.30 8.89
N LYS A 33 -10.26 5.90 9.89
CA LYS A 33 -10.78 5.19 11.05
C LYS A 33 -11.78 4.09 10.65
N ALA A 34 -12.78 4.44 9.84
CA ALA A 34 -13.77 3.48 9.36
C ALA A 34 -13.14 2.32 8.58
N THR A 35 -12.15 2.62 7.73
CA THR A 35 -11.41 1.61 6.96
C THR A 35 -10.66 0.65 7.89
N ILE A 36 -9.93 1.17 8.87
CA ILE A 36 -9.18 0.37 9.86
C ILE A 36 -10.13 -0.51 10.69
N GLU A 37 -11.31 0.00 11.05
CA GLU A 37 -12.33 -0.78 11.76
C GLU A 37 -12.84 -1.95 10.91
N VAL A 38 -13.13 -1.72 9.62
CA VAL A 38 -13.55 -2.76 8.68
C VAL A 38 -12.46 -3.82 8.48
N LEU A 39 -11.19 -3.43 8.34
CA LEU A 39 -10.07 -4.37 8.19
C LEU A 39 -9.83 -5.24 9.44
N LYS A 40 -10.38 -4.88 10.60
CA LYS A 40 -10.35 -5.68 11.83
C LYS A 40 -11.48 -6.71 11.89
N MET A 41 -12.48 -6.62 11.01
CA MET A 41 -13.61 -7.56 11.01
C MET A 41 -13.14 -8.96 10.55
N PRO A 42 -13.43 -10.04 11.30
CA PRO A 42 -12.90 -11.37 10.98
C PRO A 42 -13.28 -11.90 9.60
N ASP A 43 -14.51 -11.64 9.15
CA ASP A 43 -15.02 -12.02 7.83
C ASP A 43 -14.31 -11.26 6.70
N VAL A 44 -14.03 -9.97 6.89
CA VAL A 44 -13.23 -9.17 5.96
C VAL A 44 -11.81 -9.69 5.87
N GLN A 45 -11.16 -9.97 7.00
CA GLN A 45 -9.81 -10.55 7.00
C GLN A 45 -9.77 -11.92 6.33
N GLN A 46 -10.77 -12.76 6.57
CA GLN A 46 -10.87 -14.07 5.94
C GLN A 46 -11.01 -13.94 4.42
N ARG A 47 -11.84 -13.01 3.96
CA ARG A 47 -12.05 -12.76 2.53
C ARG A 47 -10.81 -12.20 1.85
N LEU A 48 -10.11 -11.24 2.46
CA LEU A 48 -8.86 -10.69 1.93
C LEU A 48 -7.77 -11.75 1.85
N ARG A 49 -7.60 -12.56 2.89
CA ARG A 49 -6.63 -13.67 2.87
C ARG A 49 -6.98 -14.75 1.85
N ALA A 50 -8.26 -15.01 1.59
CA ALA A 50 -8.69 -15.89 0.49
C ALA A 50 -8.30 -15.34 -0.89
N LEU A 51 -8.08 -14.02 -1.01
CA LEU A 51 -7.54 -13.35 -2.19
C LEU A 51 -6.01 -13.20 -2.15
N HIS A 52 -5.33 -13.81 -1.18
CA HIS A 52 -3.89 -13.65 -0.92
C HIS A 52 -3.47 -12.20 -0.64
N VAL A 53 -4.39 -11.40 -0.10
CA VAL A 53 -4.14 -10.03 0.37
C VAL A 53 -4.07 -10.05 1.89
N GLU A 54 -2.93 -9.63 2.43
CA GLU A 54 -2.78 -9.43 3.87
C GLU A 54 -3.33 -8.05 4.27
N PRO A 55 -4.32 -7.98 5.18
CA PRO A 55 -4.87 -6.71 5.64
C PRO A 55 -3.83 -5.93 6.45
N ASP A 56 -3.51 -4.71 6.01
CA ASP A 56 -2.69 -3.76 6.76
C ASP A 56 -3.55 -2.57 7.23
N GLY A 57 -3.54 -2.31 8.54
CA GLY A 57 -4.36 -1.30 9.22
C GLY A 57 -3.55 -0.08 9.66
N GLY A 58 -2.55 0.33 8.87
CA GLY A 58 -1.66 1.46 9.16
C GLY A 58 -2.36 2.82 9.25
N THR A 59 -1.59 3.86 9.61
CA THR A 59 -2.09 5.24 9.68
C THR A 59 -2.02 5.93 8.31
N PRO A 60 -2.82 6.98 8.03
CA PRO A 60 -2.71 7.73 6.78
C PRO A 60 -1.30 8.28 6.51
N ALA A 61 -0.59 8.69 7.57
CA ALA A 61 0.79 9.17 7.46
C ALA A 61 1.75 8.04 7.07
N ALA A 62 1.61 6.85 7.66
CA ALA A 62 2.40 5.68 7.30
C ALA A 62 2.13 5.23 5.87
N THR A 63 0.86 5.18 5.44
CA THR A 63 0.49 4.87 4.05
C THR A 63 1.07 5.89 3.07
N ALA A 64 1.03 7.19 3.40
CA ALA A 64 1.62 8.22 2.55
C ALA A 64 3.16 8.09 2.46
N ALA A 65 3.83 7.73 3.56
CA ALA A 65 5.26 7.47 3.56
C ALA A 65 5.61 6.24 2.71
N PHE A 66 4.85 5.17 2.84
CA PHE A 66 5.00 3.95 2.03
C PHE A 66 4.86 4.23 0.53
N ILE A 67 3.81 4.96 0.11
CA ILE A 67 3.61 5.32 -1.30
C ILE A 67 4.79 6.13 -1.82
N LYS A 68 5.32 7.08 -1.04
CA LYS A 68 6.50 7.89 -1.45
C LYS A 68 7.74 7.01 -1.65
N GLU A 69 7.96 6.06 -0.75
CA GLU A 69 9.08 5.14 -0.83
C GLU A 69 8.96 4.20 -2.04
N GLU A 70 7.75 3.70 -2.31
CA GLU A 70 7.46 2.89 -3.51
C GLU A 70 7.71 3.68 -4.80
N VAL A 71 7.26 4.94 -4.86
CA VAL A 71 7.53 5.83 -5.99
C VAL A 71 9.04 6.05 -6.19
N ARG A 72 9.79 6.24 -5.11
CA ARG A 72 11.25 6.39 -5.16
C ARG A 72 11.89 5.12 -5.72
N ARG A 73 11.60 3.97 -5.10
CA ARG A 73 12.13 2.65 -5.47
C ARG A 73 11.86 2.31 -6.93
N TRP A 74 10.60 2.39 -7.36
CA TRP A 74 10.24 2.07 -8.74
C TRP A 74 10.76 3.11 -9.73
N GLY A 75 10.86 4.38 -9.34
CA GLY A 75 11.50 5.42 -10.15
C GLY A 75 13.00 5.18 -10.36
N GLU A 76 13.69 4.54 -9.43
CA GLU A 76 15.09 4.10 -9.60
C GLU A 76 15.19 2.92 -10.55
N VAL A 77 14.34 1.90 -10.38
CA VAL A 77 14.28 0.72 -11.27
C VAL A 77 14.01 1.13 -12.72
N ILE A 78 13.00 2.00 -12.95
CA ILE A 78 12.63 2.49 -14.29
C ILE A 78 13.83 3.18 -14.96
N ARG A 79 14.51 4.09 -14.24
CA ARG A 79 15.66 4.82 -14.76
C ARG A 79 16.87 3.94 -15.02
N ALA A 80 17.19 3.01 -14.12
CA ALA A 80 18.32 2.11 -14.26
C ALA A 80 18.19 1.17 -15.46
N ASN A 81 16.95 0.83 -15.85
CA ASN A 81 16.67 -0.11 -16.93
C ASN A 81 16.17 0.55 -18.23
N ASN A 82 16.17 1.89 -18.31
CA ASN A 82 15.66 2.65 -19.47
C ASN A 82 14.24 2.23 -19.89
N ILE A 83 13.37 1.95 -18.91
CA ILE A 83 11.97 1.61 -19.19
C ILE A 83 11.26 2.91 -19.58
N MET A 84 10.75 2.96 -20.81
CA MET A 84 9.98 4.09 -21.33
C MET A 84 8.55 3.63 -21.64
N ASN A 85 7.61 4.57 -21.60
CA ASN A 85 6.32 4.36 -22.22
C ASN A 85 6.50 4.16 -23.73
N GLU A 86 5.63 3.33 -24.33
CA GLU A 86 5.48 3.27 -25.79
C GLU A 86 5.08 4.63 -26.39
#